data_AF-A0A7S4MST9-F1
#
_entry.id   AF-A0A7S4MST9-F1
#
_cell.length_a   1.000
_cell.length_b   1.000
_cell.length_c   1.000
_cell.angle_alpha   90.00
_cell.angle_beta   90.00
_cell.angle_gamma   90.00
#
_symmetry.space_group_name_H-M   'P 1'
#
loop_
_entity.id
_entity.type
_entity.pdbx_description
1 polymer ?
#
loop_
_entity_poly.entity_id
_entity_poly.type
_entity_poly.pdbx_seq_one_letter_code
_entity_poly.pdbx_strand_id
1 'polypeptide(L)'
;EVAEVVGGSAGVKDATVYGVSIPNLEGRAGMASLVVDEDAFSPAALFQTVTANLPRYAAPLFVRLQQELEITGTFKNRKVNLVEQGFDPRAIDEKLFFRDDASKAFVPLDEKLYAQIVSGEVKV
;
A
#
# COMPACT_ATOMS: atom_id res chain seq x y z
N GLU A 1 4.89 7.14 -13.22
CA GLU A 1 5.49 7.92 -12.12
C GLU A 1 5.36 7.22 -10.77
N VAL A 2 4.18 7.15 -10.12
CA VAL A 2 4.08 6.54 -8.77
C VAL A 2 4.63 5.11 -8.68
N ALA A 3 4.22 4.23 -9.60
CA ALA A 3 4.70 2.84 -9.63
C ALA A 3 6.21 2.74 -9.92
N GLU A 4 6.79 3.70 -10.63
CA GLU A 4 8.22 3.74 -10.95
C GLU A 4 9.05 4.15 -9.73
N VAL A 5 8.63 5.18 -9.01
CA VAL A 5 9.26 5.61 -7.75
C VAL A 5 9.20 4.50 -6.71
N VAL A 6 8.01 3.89 -6.56
CA VAL A 6 7.80 2.81 -5.60
C VAL A 6 8.57 1.56 -6.02
N GLY A 7 8.54 1.19 -7.29
CA GLY A 7 9.27 0.04 -7.84
C GLY A 7 10.79 0.20 -7.82
N GLY A 8 11.31 1.43 -7.89
CA GLY A 8 12.73 1.74 -7.77
C GLY A 8 13.25 1.81 -6.33
N SER A 9 12.40 1.58 -5.33
CA SER A 9 12.80 1.62 -3.92
C SER A 9 13.61 0.38 -3.52
N ALA A 10 14.51 0.53 -2.57
CA ALA A 10 15.39 -0.56 -2.11
C ALA A 10 14.57 -1.77 -1.61
N GLY A 11 14.95 -2.96 -2.07
CA GLY A 11 14.26 -4.20 -1.72
C GLY A 11 12.93 -4.44 -2.43
N VAL A 12 12.47 -3.54 -3.32
CA VAL A 12 11.25 -3.78 -4.12
C VAL A 12 11.60 -4.54 -5.39
N LYS A 13 10.93 -5.67 -5.63
CA LYS A 13 11.08 -6.53 -6.82
C LYS A 13 10.01 -6.22 -7.86
N ASP A 14 8.79 -5.93 -7.41
CA ASP A 14 7.66 -5.54 -8.27
C ASP A 14 6.75 -4.57 -7.52
N ALA A 15 6.13 -3.64 -8.25
CA ALA A 15 5.22 -2.67 -7.68
C ALA A 15 4.01 -2.43 -8.58
N THR A 16 2.83 -2.65 -8.03
CA THR A 16 1.55 -2.37 -8.69
C THR A 16 0.78 -1.32 -7.90
N VAL A 17 0.44 -0.20 -8.54
CA VAL A 17 -0.32 0.90 -7.91
C VAL A 17 -1.74 0.96 -8.45
N TYR A 18 -2.70 1.13 -7.57
CA TYR A 18 -4.13 1.23 -7.88
C TYR A 18 -4.86 2.06 -6.83
N GLY A 19 -6.09 2.48 -7.15
CA GLY A 19 -6.93 3.22 -6.22
C GLY A 19 -7.93 2.30 -5.52
N VAL A 20 -8.08 2.46 -4.21
CA VAL A 20 -9.07 1.74 -3.39
C VAL A 20 -10.05 2.73 -2.77
N SER A 21 -11.30 2.30 -2.60
CA SER A 21 -12.32 3.10 -1.93
C SER A 21 -12.18 2.95 -0.42
N ILE A 22 -12.20 4.05 0.31
CA ILE A 22 -12.29 4.02 1.78
C ILE A 22 -13.77 4.15 2.14
N PRO A 23 -14.33 3.23 2.94
CA PRO A 23 -15.71 3.37 3.39
C PRO A 23 -15.92 4.71 4.12
N ASN A 24 -17.08 5.33 3.92
CA ASN A 24 -17.45 6.64 4.50
C ASN A 24 -16.64 7.85 4.02
N LEU A 25 -15.79 7.69 3.00
CA LEU A 25 -15.01 8.76 2.39
C LEU A 25 -15.28 8.83 0.88
N GLU A 26 -15.50 10.03 0.37
CA GLU A 26 -15.63 10.25 -1.07
C GLU A 26 -14.25 10.23 -1.74
N GLY A 27 -14.14 9.51 -2.86
CA GLY A 27 -12.91 9.42 -3.65
C GLY A 27 -12.20 8.06 -3.54
N ARG A 28 -10.94 8.02 -3.99
CA ARG A 28 -10.09 6.84 -3.94
C ARG A 28 -8.76 7.19 -3.30
N ALA A 29 -8.31 6.34 -2.39
CA ALA A 29 -6.98 6.41 -1.82
C ALA A 29 -6.00 5.62 -2.66
N GLY A 30 -4.77 6.13 -2.77
CA GLY A 30 -3.69 5.41 -3.45
C GLY A 30 -3.26 4.18 -2.65
N MET A 31 -3.19 3.03 -3.30
CA MET A 31 -2.68 1.79 -2.75
C MET A 31 -1.55 1.25 -3.64
N ALA A 32 -0.51 0.72 -3.01
CA ALA A 32 0.59 0.05 -3.68
C ALA A 32 0.72 -1.40 -3.18
N SER A 33 0.80 -2.34 -4.11
CA SER A 33 1.10 -3.73 -3.83
C SER A 33 2.50 -4.04 -4.28
N LEU A 34 3.34 -4.48 -3.35
CA LEU A 34 4.77 -4.67 -3.55
C LEU A 34 5.13 -6.13 -3.38
N VAL A 35 5.94 -6.65 -4.29
CA VAL A 35 6.74 -7.85 -4.01
C VAL A 35 8.09 -7.35 -3.54
N VAL A 36 8.56 -7.82 -2.38
CA VAL A 36 9.77 -7.31 -1.76
C VAL A 36 10.73 -8.41 -1.38
N ASP A 37 12.00 -8.04 -1.24
CA ASP A 37 13.01 -8.80 -0.53
C ASP A 37 12.92 -8.47 0.96
N GLU A 38 12.48 -9.41 1.81
CA GLU A 38 12.26 -9.14 3.23
C GLU A 38 13.55 -8.76 3.98
N ASP A 39 14.72 -9.18 3.50
CA ASP A 39 16.01 -8.85 4.10
C ASP A 39 16.51 -7.45 3.71
N ALA A 40 16.06 -6.91 2.57
CA ALA A 40 16.51 -5.62 2.06
C ALA A 40 15.44 -4.52 2.11
N PHE A 41 14.17 -4.87 2.29
CA PHE A 41 13.06 -3.92 2.30
C PHE A 41 12.88 -3.26 3.67
N SER A 42 12.70 -1.94 3.66
CA SER A 42 12.39 -1.16 4.86
C SER A 42 11.18 -0.25 4.60
N PRO A 43 10.10 -0.37 5.39
CA PRO A 43 8.94 0.52 5.29
C PRO A 43 9.31 2.00 5.51
N ALA A 44 10.30 2.28 6.37
CA ALA A 44 10.80 3.64 6.59
C ALA A 44 11.57 4.17 5.37
N ALA A 45 12.41 3.33 4.75
CA ALA A 45 13.12 3.72 3.52
C ALA A 45 12.15 3.97 2.36
N LEU A 46 11.12 3.12 2.22
CA LEU A 46 10.06 3.32 1.23
C LEU A 46 9.36 4.67 1.44
N PHE A 47 8.99 5.00 2.69
CA PHE A 47 8.37 6.29 3.00
C PHE A 47 9.24 7.47 2.56
N GLN A 48 10.54 7.42 2.85
CA GLN A 48 11.47 8.48 2.45
C GLN A 48 11.58 8.60 0.93
N THR A 49 11.76 7.49 0.21
CA THR A 49 11.82 7.51 -1.27
C THR A 49 10.53 8.07 -1.86
N VAL A 50 9.38 7.62 -1.38
CA VAL A 50 8.07 8.07 -1.87
C VAL A 50 7.88 9.56 -1.59
N THR A 51 8.11 10.04 -0.37
CA THR A 51 7.88 11.44 -0.01
C THR A 51 8.91 12.42 -0.58
N ALA A 52 10.12 11.95 -0.92
CA ALA A 52 11.12 12.75 -1.59
C ALA A 52 10.83 12.96 -3.09
N ASN A 53 10.16 12.00 -3.73
CA ASN A 53 9.95 12.00 -5.18
C ASN A 53 8.50 12.26 -5.60
N LEU A 54 7.52 12.10 -4.70
CA LEU A 54 6.10 12.25 -5.01
C LEU A 54 5.43 13.25 -4.06
N PRO A 55 4.51 14.08 -4.58
CA PRO A 55 3.69 14.91 -3.72
C PRO A 55 2.73 14.06 -2.88
N ARG A 56 2.31 14.59 -1.73
CA ARG A 56 1.49 13.88 -0.73
C ARG A 56 0.21 13.25 -1.31
N TYR A 57 -0.40 13.89 -2.31
CA TYR A 57 -1.63 13.40 -2.96
C TYR A 57 -1.38 12.24 -3.95
N ALA A 58 -0.16 12.10 -4.47
CA ALA A 58 0.21 11.04 -5.41
C ALA A 58 0.86 9.85 -4.71
N ALA A 59 1.49 10.08 -3.56
CA ALA A 59 2.07 9.04 -2.74
C ALA A 59 0.98 8.07 -2.21
N PRO A 60 1.19 6.75 -2.29
CA PRO A 60 0.23 5.78 -1.79
C PRO A 60 0.00 5.95 -0.28
N LEU A 61 -1.26 5.85 0.13
CA LEU A 61 -1.68 5.84 1.54
C LEU A 61 -1.57 4.44 2.14
N PHE A 62 -1.82 3.41 1.33
CA PHE A 62 -1.76 2.02 1.75
C PHE A 62 -0.69 1.26 0.97
N VAL A 63 0.02 0.37 1.65
CA VAL A 63 1.00 -0.53 1.04
C VAL A 63 0.72 -1.95 1.51
N ARG A 64 0.75 -2.92 0.59
CA ARG A 64 0.68 -4.35 0.92
C ARG A 64 1.89 -5.09 0.38
N LEU A 65 2.42 -6.04 1.17
CA LEU A 65 3.57 -6.85 0.80
C LEU A 65 3.15 -8.26 0.41
N GLN A 66 3.32 -8.60 -0.86
CA GLN A 66 3.05 -9.94 -1.40
C GLN A 66 4.30 -10.81 -1.27
N GLN A 67 4.11 -12.08 -0.88
CA GLN A 67 5.18 -13.06 -0.78
C GLN A 67 5.69 -13.53 -2.15
N GLU A 68 4.82 -13.60 -3.16
CA GLU A 68 5.18 -14.18 -4.45
C GLU A 68 4.79 -13.29 -5.64
N LEU A 69 5.64 -13.31 -6.66
CA LEU A 69 5.23 -13.04 -8.03
C LEU A 69 4.34 -14.22 -8.44
N GLU A 70 3.06 -14.22 -8.06
CA GLU A 70 2.12 -15.22 -8.58
C GLU A 70 2.06 -15.10 -10.11
N ILE A 71 2.77 -16.00 -10.79
CA ILE A 71 2.87 -16.10 -12.26
C ILE A 71 1.66 -16.87 -12.84
N THR A 72 0.75 -17.38 -12.00
CA THR A 72 -0.26 -18.38 -12.39
C THR A 72 -1.63 -17.82 -12.81
N GLY A 73 -1.78 -16.51 -12.99
CA GLY A 73 -3.04 -15.89 -13.43
C GLY A 73 -2.87 -14.77 -14.46
N THR A 74 -3.84 -14.62 -15.37
CA THR A 74 -3.89 -13.46 -16.28
C THR A 74 -4.02 -12.16 -15.46
N PHE A 75 -3.08 -11.23 -15.64
CA PHE A 75 -2.95 -9.94 -14.92
C PHE A 75 -4.26 -9.15 -14.70
N LYS A 76 -5.25 -9.30 -15.59
CA LYS A 76 -6.58 -8.68 -15.46
C LYS A 76 -7.34 -9.16 -14.21
N ASN A 77 -7.39 -10.46 -13.96
CA ASN A 77 -8.14 -10.99 -12.82
C ASN A 77 -7.49 -10.59 -11.50
N ARG A 78 -6.14 -10.54 -11.48
CA ARG A 78 -5.38 -10.09 -10.32
C ARG A 78 -5.77 -8.67 -9.92
N LYS A 79 -5.69 -7.70 -10.84
CA LYS A 79 -5.97 -6.29 -10.52
C LYS A 79 -7.39 -6.07 -9.99
N VAL A 80 -8.38 -6.78 -10.53
CA VAL A 80 -9.76 -6.72 -10.04
C VAL A 80 -9.82 -7.21 -8.60
N ASN A 81 -9.23 -8.37 -8.32
CA ASN A 81 -9.18 -8.92 -6.97
C ASN A 81 -8.44 -8.00 -5.98
N LEU A 82 -7.33 -7.37 -6.39
CA LEU A 82 -6.60 -6.42 -5.52
C LEU A 82 -7.45 -5.20 -5.15
N VAL A 83 -8.26 -4.73 -6.11
CA VAL A 83 -9.15 -3.59 -5.90
C VAL A 83 -10.35 -4.00 -5.03
N GLU A 84 -10.86 -5.22 -5.20
CA GLU A 84 -11.97 -5.76 -4.39
C GLU A 84 -11.56 -6.04 -2.94
N GLN A 85 -10.38 -6.62 -2.70
CA GLN A 85 -9.83 -6.83 -1.36
C GLN A 85 -9.56 -5.50 -0.64
N GLY A 86 -9.17 -4.47 -1.40
CA GLY A 86 -8.89 -3.15 -0.85
C GLY A 86 -7.73 -3.19 0.13
N PHE A 87 -7.95 -2.65 1.33
CA PHE A 87 -6.97 -2.56 2.42
C PHE A 87 -7.50 -3.19 3.72
N ASP A 88 -8.45 -4.13 3.63
CA ASP A 88 -9.02 -4.79 4.80
C ASP A 88 -8.07 -5.87 5.35
N PRO A 89 -7.52 -5.72 6.58
CA PRO A 89 -6.64 -6.70 7.19
C PRO A 89 -7.32 -8.04 7.52
N ARG A 90 -8.65 -8.13 7.43
CA ARG A 90 -9.41 -9.39 7.60
C ARG A 90 -9.57 -10.17 6.31
N ALA A 91 -9.49 -9.48 5.17
CA ALA A 91 -9.62 -10.07 3.85
C ALA A 91 -8.26 -10.40 3.21
N ILE A 92 -7.17 -9.91 3.82
CA ILE A 92 -5.80 -9.95 3.30
C ILE A 92 -4.90 -10.58 4.36
N ASP A 93 -4.34 -11.75 4.07
CA ASP A 93 -3.33 -12.42 4.92
C ASP A 93 -1.95 -11.75 4.85
N GLU A 94 -1.72 -10.92 3.84
CA GLU A 94 -0.46 -10.23 3.60
C GLU A 94 -0.23 -9.07 4.59
N LYS A 95 1.04 -8.69 4.76
CA LYS A 95 1.39 -7.55 5.62
C LYS A 95 0.88 -6.25 4.97
N LEU A 96 -0.08 -5.61 5.62
CA LEU A 96 -0.59 -4.30 5.26
C LEU A 96 0.11 -3.20 6.06
N PHE A 97 0.28 -2.06 5.41
CA PHE A 97 0.86 -0.87 6.01
C PHE A 97 0.06 0.37 5.61
N PHE A 98 0.01 1.33 6.52
CA PHE A 98 -0.58 2.65 6.34
C PHE A 98 0.51 3.73 6.41
N ARG A 99 0.40 4.76 5.57
CA ARG A 99 1.31 5.89 5.56
C ARG A 99 1.04 6.80 6.76
N ASP A 100 1.92 6.73 7.76
CA ASP A 100 1.85 7.64 8.91
C ASP A 100 2.86 8.78 8.74
N ASP A 101 2.35 9.95 8.35
CA ASP A 101 3.17 11.16 8.17
C ASP A 101 3.81 11.64 9.50
N ALA A 102 3.17 11.34 10.65
CA ALA A 102 3.68 11.72 11.97
C ALA A 102 4.93 10.91 12.37
N SER A 103 4.90 9.60 12.14
CA SER A 103 6.00 8.66 12.39
C SER A 103 7.00 8.62 11.25
N LYS A 104 6.71 9.30 10.13
CA LYS A 104 7.51 9.32 8.89
C LYS A 104 7.84 7.92 8.37
N ALA A 105 6.86 7.02 8.45
CA ALA A 105 7.03 5.62 8.08
C ALA A 105 5.70 5.01 7.62
N PHE A 106 5.81 3.89 6.91
CA PHE A 106 4.69 2.99 6.71
C PHE A 106 4.56 2.08 7.95
N VAL A 107 3.50 2.29 8.73
CA VAL A 107 3.21 1.54 9.96
C VAL A 107 2.30 0.35 9.66
N PRO A 108 2.41 -0.78 10.38
CA PRO A 108 1.52 -1.91 10.18
C PRO A 108 0.06 -1.49 10.31
N LEU A 109 -0.78 -1.94 9.37
CA LEU A 109 -2.22 -1.74 9.39
C LEU A 109 -2.88 -2.97 10.01
N ASP A 110 -3.15 -2.89 11.30
CA ASP A 110 -3.93 -3.89 12.03
C ASP A 110 -5.42 -3.54 12.04
N GLU A 111 -6.25 -4.47 12.53
CA GLU A 111 -7.71 -4.30 12.59
C GLU A 111 -8.15 -3.04 13.35
N LYS A 112 -7.40 -2.63 14.38
CA LYS A 112 -7.73 -1.42 15.15
C LYS A 112 -7.47 -0.17 14.31
N LEU A 113 -6.31 -0.09 13.65
CA LEU A 113 -6.00 1.05 12.79
C LEU A 113 -6.95 1.11 11.58
N TYR A 114 -7.30 -0.05 11.00
CA TYR A 114 -8.32 -0.14 9.96
C TYR A 114 -9.67 0.43 10.44
N ALA A 115 -10.14 0.03 11.62
CA ALA A 115 -11.39 0.53 12.18
C ALA A 115 -11.36 2.05 12.40
N GLN A 116 -10.23 2.60 12.85
CA GLN A 116 -10.04 4.04 13.05
C GLN A 116 -10.02 4.83 11.73
N ILE A 117 -9.48 4.26 10.66
CA ILE A 117 -9.51 4.86 9.32
C ILE A 117 -10.93 4.86 8.78
N VAL A 118 -11.63 3.73 8.89
CA VAL A 118 -13.01 3.57 8.40
C VAL A 118 -14.02 4.41 9.19
N SER A 119 -13.79 4.64 10.49
CA SER A 119 -14.62 5.52 11.32
C SER A 119 -14.31 7.01 11.12
N GLY A 120 -13.24 7.35 10.41
CA GLY A 120 -12.78 8.73 10.19
C GLY A 120 -12.03 9.35 11.37
N GLU A 121 -11.62 8.54 12.35
CA GLU A 121 -10.79 8.98 13.48
C GLU A 121 -9.36 9.34 13.03
N VAL A 122 -8.84 8.58 12.06
CA VAL A 122 -7.57 8.86 11.39
C VAL A 122 -7.82 9.71 10.15
N LYS A 123 -7.18 10.87 10.08
CA LYS A 123 -7.22 11.73 8.89
C LYS A 123 -6.33 11.15 7.79
N VAL A 124 -6.96 10.76 6.68
CA VAL A 124 -6.31 10.28 5.45
C VAL A 124 -6.20 11.39 4.41
#